data_AF-A0A7V8ZTP6-F1
#
_entry.id   AF-A0A7V8ZTP6-F1
#
_cell.length_a   1.000
_cell.length_b   1.000
_cell.length_c   1.000
_cell.angle_alpha   90.00
_cell.angle_beta   90.00
_cell.angle_gamma   90.00
#
_symmetry.space_group_name_H-M   'P 1'
#
loop_
_entity.id
_entity.type
_entity.pdbx_description
1 polymer ?
#
loop_
_entity_poly.entity_id
_entity_poly.type
_entity_poly.pdbx_seq_one_letter_code
_entity_poly.pdbx_strand_id
1 'polypeptide(L)'
;MGSDLAAATAPATPGPEVPLRRGTFELSTTAWLPVPVEHVFPFFGDARNLNVLTPPWLHFEVLSPHPIAMQPGTLIDYRIRL
;
A
#
# COMPACT_ATOMS: atom_id res chain seq x y z
N MET A 1 7.99 -13.90 31.53
CA MET A 1 6.59 -13.93 31.06
C MET A 1 6.56 -13.19 29.72
N GLY A 2 6.89 -13.77 28.57
CA GLY A 2 6.86 -15.19 28.21
C GLY A 2 5.46 -15.60 27.75
N SER A 3 4.86 -14.86 26.81
CA SER A 3 3.56 -15.20 26.23
C SER A 3 3.53 -14.80 24.75
N ASP A 4 4.09 -15.73 23.97
CA ASP A 4 3.59 -16.20 22.68
C ASP A 4 3.52 -15.21 21.50
N LEU A 5 4.66 -15.10 20.80
CA LEU A 5 4.77 -14.50 19.48
C LEU A 5 4.45 -15.56 18.41
N ALA A 6 3.24 -16.12 18.44
CA ALA A 6 2.83 -17.18 17.50
C ALA A 6 1.46 -16.91 16.87
N ALA A 7 1.21 -15.67 16.44
CA ALA A 7 0.21 -15.43 15.42
C ALA A 7 0.87 -15.63 14.05
N ALA A 8 1.05 -16.89 13.66
CA ALA A 8 1.36 -17.25 12.28
C ALA A 8 0.20 -16.75 11.40
N THR A 9 0.34 -15.52 10.91
CA THR A 9 -0.52 -14.99 9.86
C THR A 9 -0.25 -15.86 8.64
N ALA A 10 -1.25 -16.66 8.25
CA ALA A 10 -1.19 -17.45 7.04
C ALA A 10 -0.70 -16.55 5.89
N PRO A 11 0.20 -17.04 5.02
CA PRO A 11 0.58 -16.26 3.84
C PRO A 11 -0.71 -15.89 3.11
N ALA A 12 -0.86 -14.61 2.77
CA ALA A 12 -1.96 -14.18 1.92
C ALA A 12 -1.95 -15.10 0.71
N THR A 13 -3.06 -15.79 0.44
CA THR A 13 -3.18 -16.65 -0.74
C THR A 13 -2.80 -15.78 -1.94
N PRO A 14 -1.75 -16.14 -2.72
CA PRO A 14 -1.41 -15.37 -3.88
C PRO A 14 -2.64 -15.28 -4.76
N GLY A 15 -2.88 -14.09 -5.32
CA GLY A 15 -3.94 -13.90 -6.30
C GLY A 15 -3.78 -14.88 -7.48
N PRO A 16 -4.79 -14.99 -8.35
CA PRO A 16 -4.67 -15.83 -9.54
C PRO A 16 -3.38 -15.49 -10.30
N GLU A 17 -2.61 -16.52 -10.66
CA GLU A 17 -1.34 -16.35 -11.39
C GLU A 17 -1.66 -15.82 -12.80
N VAL A 18 -1.46 -14.52 -13.02
CA VAL A 18 -1.71 -13.89 -14.32
C VAL A 18 -0.42 -14.00 -15.14
N PRO A 19 -0.43 -14.69 -16.31
CA PRO A 19 0.77 -14.83 -17.11
C PRO A 19 1.30 -13.45 -17.53
N LEU A 20 2.55 -13.17 -17.15
CA LEU A 20 3.20 -11.90 -17.46
C LEU A 20 3.37 -11.73 -18.96
N ARG A 21 2.93 -10.57 -19.45
CA ARG A 21 3.18 -10.18 -20.84
C ARG A 21 4.66 -9.78 -20.98
N ARG A 22 5.21 -9.96 -22.18
CA ARG A 22 6.59 -9.54 -22.47
C ARG A 22 6.77 -8.06 -22.12
N GLY A 23 7.77 -7.74 -21.29
CA GLY A 23 8.03 -6.39 -20.80
C GLY A 23 7.25 -6.00 -19.53
N THR A 24 6.55 -6.94 -18.88
CA THR A 24 5.93 -6.73 -17.56
C THR A 24 6.68 -7.49 -16.47
N PHE A 25 6.64 -6.95 -15.26
CA PHE A 25 7.21 -7.56 -14.06
C PHE A 25 6.13 -7.54 -12.97
N GLU A 26 6.13 -8.57 -12.12
CA GLU A 26 5.31 -8.63 -10.92
C GLU A 26 6.22 -8.59 -9.68
N LEU A 27 5.88 -7.74 -8.73
CA LEU A 27 6.52 -7.70 -7.42
C LEU A 27 5.50 -8.18 -6.39
N SER A 28 5.77 -9.34 -5.80
CA SER A 28 5.02 -9.85 -4.65
C SER A 28 5.84 -9.67 -3.37
N THR A 29 5.25 -9.01 -2.38
CA THR A 29 5.85 -8.77 -1.07
C THR A 29 4.77 -8.83 0.01
N THR A 30 5.16 -9.13 1.25
CA THR A 30 4.24 -9.20 2.39
C THR A 30 4.92 -8.60 3.62
N ALA A 31 4.15 -7.82 4.38
CA ALA A 31 4.58 -7.26 5.65
C ALA A 31 3.52 -7.58 6.72
N TRP A 32 3.97 -7.99 7.91
CA TRP A 32 3.11 -8.16 9.06
C TRP A 32 3.12 -6.89 9.92
N LEU A 33 1.94 -6.45 10.37
CA LEU A 33 1.78 -5.28 11.21
C LEU A 33 1.02 -5.66 12.49
N PRO A 34 1.53 -5.31 13.70
CA PRO A 34 0.85 -5.56 14.98
C PRO A 34 -0.30 -4.56 15.24
N VAL A 35 -1.06 -4.20 14.21
CA VAL A 35 -2.17 -3.23 14.30
C VAL A 35 -3.41 -3.78 13.62
N PRO A 36 -4.61 -3.57 14.20
CA PRO A 36 -5.86 -4.00 13.61
C PRO A 36 -6.11 -3.37 12.23
N VAL A 37 -6.77 -4.12 11.36
CA VAL A 37 -7.08 -3.74 9.96
C VAL A 37 -7.88 -2.44 9.90
N GLU A 38 -8.80 -2.24 10.84
CA GLU A 38 -9.63 -1.04 10.99
C GLU A 38 -8.82 0.24 11.27
N HIS A 39 -7.59 0.12 11.77
CA HIS A 39 -6.67 1.25 11.92
C HIS A 39 -5.76 1.41 10.70
N VAL A 40 -5.42 0.30 10.05
CA VAL A 40 -4.53 0.29 8.89
C VAL A 40 -5.23 0.83 7.64
N PHE A 41 -6.43 0.34 7.33
CA PHE A 41 -7.16 0.71 6.12
C PHE A 41 -7.39 2.23 5.97
N PRO A 42 -7.81 2.97 7.00
CA PRO A 42 -7.96 4.43 6.89
C PRO A 42 -6.65 5.15 6.54
N PHE A 43 -5.50 4.64 6.99
CA PHE A 43 -4.20 5.20 6.65
C PHE A 43 -3.87 4.99 5.17
N PHE A 44 -4.04 3.77 4.65
CA PHE A 44 -3.84 3.45 3.22
C PHE A 44 -4.90 4.09 2.31
N GLY A 45 -6.10 4.30 2.83
CA GLY A 45 -7.21 4.92 2.13
C GLY A 45 -7.11 6.43 2.02
N ASP A 46 -6.10 7.08 2.60
CA ASP A 46 -5.89 8.51 2.50
C ASP A 46 -4.70 8.81 1.60
N ALA A 47 -4.97 9.44 0.45
CA ALA A 47 -3.96 9.77 -0.54
C ALA A 47 -2.79 10.60 0.02
N ARG A 48 -3.00 11.40 1.08
CA ARG A 48 -1.94 12.19 1.74
C ARG A 48 -0.81 11.32 2.30
N ASN A 49 -1.13 10.09 2.67
CA ASN A 49 -0.18 9.16 3.25
C ASN A 49 0.66 8.42 2.20
N LEU A 50 0.36 8.55 0.91
CA LEU A 50 1.12 7.87 -0.15
C LEU A 50 2.60 8.24 -0.12
N ASN A 51 2.95 9.50 0.17
CA ASN A 51 4.35 9.91 0.32
C ASN A 51 5.06 9.15 1.46
N VAL A 52 4.37 8.96 2.59
CA VAL A 52 4.91 8.23 3.75
C VAL A 52 5.02 6.72 3.46
N LEU A 53 4.09 6.17 2.67
CA LEU A 53 4.08 4.76 2.28
C LEU A 53 5.15 4.42 1.24
N THR A 54 5.55 5.39 0.42
CA THR A 54 6.59 5.21 -0.58
C THR A 54 7.98 5.44 0.00
N PRO A 55 9.03 4.82 -0.57
CA PRO A 55 10.40 5.12 -0.17
C PRO A 55 10.72 6.63 -0.29
N PRO A 56 11.35 7.26 0.73
CA PRO A 56 11.54 8.71 0.77
C PRO A 56 12.31 9.31 -0.42
N TRP A 57 13.20 8.52 -1.04
CA TRP A 57 13.96 8.93 -2.22
C TRP A 57 13.11 9.14 -3.48
N LEU A 58 11.84 8.69 -3.47
CA LEU A 58 10.91 8.90 -4.58
C LEU A 58 10.37 10.35 -4.62
N HIS A 59 10.44 11.07 -3.50
CA HIS A 59 9.89 12.41 -3.35
C HIS A 59 8.45 12.53 -3.89
N PHE A 60 7.59 11.58 -3.50
CA PHE A 60 6.22 11.50 -3.97
C PHE A 60 5.40 12.67 -3.40
N GLU A 61 4.72 13.41 -4.25
CA GLU A 61 3.92 14.57 -3.85
C GLU A 61 2.55 14.52 -4.50
N VAL A 62 1.50 14.59 -3.67
CA VAL A 62 0.12 14.69 -4.13
C VAL A 62 -0.18 16.14 -4.50
N LEU A 63 -0.60 16.37 -5.74
CA LEU A 63 -0.93 17.69 -6.27
C LEU A 63 -2.43 17.99 -6.28
N SER A 64 -3.26 16.95 -6.14
CA SER A 64 -4.71 17.10 -6.09
C SER A 64 -5.16 17.97 -4.90
N PRO A 65 -6.10 18.93 -5.10
CA PRO A 65 -6.66 19.70 -4.00
C PRO A 65 -7.35 18.82 -2.97
N HIS A 66 -7.24 19.21 -1.70
CA HIS A 66 -7.84 18.49 -0.59
C HIS A 66 -9.16 19.14 -0.14
N PRO A 67 -10.13 18.35 0.37
CA PRO A 67 -10.08 16.91 0.60
C PRO A 67 -10.29 16.07 -0.68
N ILE A 68 -9.62 14.92 -0.76
CA ILE A 68 -9.80 13.95 -1.85
C ILE A 68 -10.82 12.90 -1.39
N ALA A 69 -11.97 12.82 -2.05
CA ALA A 69 -12.97 11.81 -1.78
C ALA A 69 -12.58 10.49 -2.46
N MET A 70 -12.24 9.48 -1.66
CA MET A 70 -11.74 8.21 -2.17
C MET A 70 -12.90 7.29 -2.55
N GLN A 71 -13.03 7.04 -3.84
CA GLN A 71 -14.04 6.17 -4.44
C GLN A 71 -13.53 5.56 -5.75
N PRO A 72 -14.15 4.48 -6.26
CA PRO A 72 -13.79 3.92 -7.57
C PRO A 72 -13.79 5.00 -8.67
N GLY A 73 -12.71 5.06 -9.46
CA GLY A 73 -12.54 6.04 -10.52
C GLY A 73 -11.98 7.41 -10.09
N THR A 74 -11.62 7.60 -8.82
CA THR A 74 -10.95 8.83 -8.37
C THR A 74 -9.60 8.99 -9.06
N LEU A 75 -9.37 10.16 -9.64
CA LEU A 75 -8.09 10.55 -10.21
C LEU A 75 -7.28 11.35 -9.20
N ILE A 76 -5.99 11.03 -9.09
CA ILE A 76 -5.06 11.70 -8.18
C ILE A 76 -3.87 12.18 -9.02
N ASP A 77 -3.73 13.49 -9.14
CA ASP A 77 -2.53 14.12 -9.69
C ASP A 77 -1.38 14.02 -8.67
N TYR A 78 -0.22 13.55 -9.13
CA TYR A 78 0.98 13.43 -8.32
C TYR A 78 2.25 13.74 -9.11
N ARG A 79 3.34 14.00 -8.37
CA ARG A 79 4.69 14.17 -8.90
C ARG A 79 5.67 13.24 -8.19
N ILE A 80 6.67 12.77 -8.93
CA ILE A 80 7.81 11.98 -8.45
C ILE A 80 9.08 12.66 -8.94
N ARG A 81 10.15 12.63 -8.12
CA ARG A 81 11.48 13.13 -8.50
C ARG A 81 12.55 12.15 -8.01
N LEU A 82 13.32 11.58 -8.95
CA LEU A 82 14.43 10.66 -8.70
C LEU A 82 15.78 11.37 -8.83
#